data_AF-A0A4V1QWF2-F1
#
_entry.id   AF-A0A4V1QWF2-F1
#
_cell.length_a   1.000
_cell.length_b   1.000
_cell.length_c   1.000
_cell.angle_alpha   90.00
_cell.angle_beta   90.00
_cell.angle_gamma   90.00
#
_symmetry.space_group_name_H-M   'P 1'
#
loop_
_entity.id
_entity.type
_entity.pdbx_description
1 polymer ?
#
loop_
_entity_poly.entity_id
_entity_poly.type
_entity_poly.pdbx_seq_one_letter_code
_entity_poly.pdbx_strand_id
1 'polypeptide(L)'
;MAAAEAIFARLKQDHDKHRDLLDRLLRTEGESDERKMLLAELTRELKSHAAAEEQALYSTMMRKPETTDETRHSVAEHHEIDEMLNDLAATEMSSGDWLTKFKALDHRYRHHIDEEEQEHFPDFEKYLSEDDEKHMELVFERRKREEKAEAEVTPEKMEDAKE
;
A
#
# COMPACT_ATOMS: atom_id res chain seq x y z
N MET A 1 9.98 -23.08 -7.07
CA MET A 1 8.83 -22.15 -6.99
C MET A 1 8.53 -21.69 -8.39
N ALA A 2 7.25 -21.61 -8.76
CA ALA A 2 6.86 -20.91 -9.99
C ALA A 2 7.23 -19.43 -9.86
N ALA A 3 7.49 -18.71 -10.94
CA ALA A 3 7.91 -17.31 -10.83
C ALA A 3 6.76 -16.39 -10.36
N ALA A 4 5.49 -16.74 -10.61
CA ALA A 4 4.31 -16.08 -10.01
C ALA A 4 4.35 -16.14 -8.48
N GLU A 5 4.70 -17.31 -7.93
CA GLU A 5 4.85 -17.50 -6.48
C GLU A 5 5.92 -16.56 -5.90
N ALA A 6 6.96 -16.23 -6.67
CA ALA A 6 8.04 -15.36 -6.22
C ALA A 6 7.61 -13.88 -6.11
N ILE A 7 6.92 -13.33 -7.11
CA ILE A 7 6.48 -11.93 -7.08
C ILE A 7 5.38 -11.71 -6.04
N PHE A 8 4.41 -12.61 -5.91
CA PHE A 8 3.39 -12.49 -4.86
C PHE A 8 3.98 -12.68 -3.45
N ALA A 9 4.93 -13.60 -3.28
CA ALA A 9 5.66 -13.70 -2.01
C ALA A 9 6.44 -12.41 -1.69
N ARG A 10 6.96 -11.73 -2.71
CA ARG A 10 7.67 -10.46 -2.55
C ARG A 10 6.73 -9.33 -2.13
N LEU A 11 5.53 -9.24 -2.68
CA LEU A 11 4.50 -8.27 -2.25
C LEU A 11 4.07 -8.55 -0.81
N LYS A 12 3.81 -9.82 -0.47
CA LYS A 12 3.49 -10.25 0.91
C LYS A 12 4.56 -9.89 1.94
N GLN A 13 5.84 -9.90 1.57
CA GLN A 13 6.91 -9.44 2.47
C GLN A 13 6.78 -7.96 2.83
N ASP A 14 6.30 -7.12 1.91
CA ASP A 14 6.00 -5.73 2.22
C ASP A 14 4.78 -5.64 3.14
N HIS A 15 3.72 -6.40 2.84
CA HIS A 15 2.51 -6.42 3.66
C HIS A 15 2.81 -6.80 5.11
N ASP A 16 3.66 -7.81 5.33
CA ASP A 16 4.11 -8.21 6.66
C ASP A 16 4.88 -7.09 7.37
N LYS A 17 5.73 -6.35 6.64
CA LYS A 17 6.40 -5.16 7.18
C LYS A 17 5.40 -4.06 7.52
N HIS A 18 4.39 -3.84 6.68
CA HIS A 18 3.38 -2.82 6.92
C HIS A 18 2.53 -3.15 8.15
N ARG A 19 2.14 -4.43 8.31
CA ARG A 19 1.46 -4.94 9.51
C ARG A 19 2.30 -4.68 10.77
N ASP A 20 3.62 -4.92 10.75
CA ASP A 20 4.52 -4.59 11.89
C ASP A 20 4.54 -3.09 12.21
N LEU A 21 4.66 -2.24 11.18
CA LEU A 21 4.68 -0.78 11.36
C LEU A 21 3.36 -0.26 11.96
N LEU A 22 2.22 -0.77 11.48
CA LEU A 22 0.90 -0.46 12.00
C LEU A 22 0.76 -0.90 13.46
N ASP A 23 1.15 -2.13 13.78
CA ASP A 23 1.12 -2.65 15.16
C ASP A 23 1.99 -1.81 16.12
N ARG A 24 3.16 -1.35 15.65
CA ARG A 24 4.06 -0.50 16.44
C ARG A 24 3.48 0.90 16.63
N LEU A 25 2.90 1.50 15.59
CA LEU A 25 2.19 2.77 15.70
C LEU A 25 1.05 2.71 16.70
N LEU A 26 0.26 1.63 16.69
CA LEU A 26 -0.86 1.44 17.61
C LEU A 26 -0.44 1.40 19.09
N ARG A 27 0.81 0.98 19.36
CA ARG A 27 1.38 0.92 20.72
C ARG A 27 1.96 2.24 21.20
N THR A 28 2.10 3.23 20.33
CA THR A 28 2.59 4.57 20.71
C THR A 28 1.48 5.41 21.33
N GLU A 29 1.85 6.41 22.11
CA GLU A 29 0.92 7.37 22.72
C GLU A 29 1.39 8.82 22.48
N GLY A 30 0.41 9.74 22.39
CA GLY A 30 0.65 11.18 22.23
C GLY A 30 1.53 11.54 21.04
N GLU A 31 2.14 12.72 21.10
CA GLU A 31 3.12 13.17 20.12
C GLU A 31 4.53 12.77 20.58
N SER A 32 4.98 11.58 20.21
CA SER A 32 6.33 11.08 20.52
C SER A 32 7.22 11.04 19.27
N ASP A 33 8.54 11.14 19.49
CA ASP A 33 9.52 10.99 18.41
C ASP A 33 9.40 9.62 17.72
N GLU A 34 9.09 8.57 18.49
CA GLU A 34 8.82 7.22 17.95
C GLU A 34 7.62 7.22 17.01
N ARG A 35 6.48 7.81 17.40
CA ARG A 35 5.29 7.91 16.54
C ARG A 35 5.59 8.66 15.24
N LYS A 36 6.33 9.76 15.31
CA LYS A 36 6.74 10.54 14.12
C LYS A 36 7.61 9.73 13.18
N MET A 37 8.63 9.04 13.73
CA MET A 37 9.53 8.19 12.95
C MET A 37 8.78 7.02 12.29
N LEU A 38 7.89 6.37 13.04
CA LEU A 38 7.10 5.26 12.53
C LEU A 38 6.10 5.70 11.45
N LEU A 39 5.42 6.85 11.63
CA LEU A 39 4.52 7.37 10.61
C LEU A 39 5.29 7.69 9.32
N ALA A 40 6.47 8.31 9.43
CA ALA A 40 7.30 8.60 8.27
C ALA A 40 7.76 7.32 7.54
N GLU A 41 8.17 6.27 8.27
CA GLU A 41 8.52 5.00 7.64
C GLU A 41 7.29 4.31 7.02
N LEU A 42 6.15 4.29 7.71
CA LEU A 42 4.89 3.76 7.17
C LEU A 42 4.52 4.49 5.87
N THR A 43 4.52 5.82 5.87
CA THR A 43 4.19 6.60 4.68
C THR A 43 5.08 6.25 3.50
N ARG A 44 6.40 6.15 3.73
CA ARG A 44 7.35 5.81 2.68
C ARG A 44 7.13 4.40 2.14
N GLU A 45 6.85 3.45 3.02
CA GLU A 45 6.55 2.07 2.63
C GLU A 45 5.25 1.98 1.82
N LEU A 46 4.13 2.49 2.35
CA LEU A 46 2.82 2.41 1.70
C LEU A 46 2.81 3.10 0.34
N LYS A 47 3.25 4.37 0.25
CA LYS A 47 3.27 5.12 -1.02
C LYS A 47 4.14 4.42 -2.07
N SER A 48 5.33 3.97 -1.67
CA SER A 48 6.26 3.32 -2.60
C SER A 48 5.78 1.93 -3.06
N HIS A 49 5.11 1.20 -2.18
CA HIS A 49 4.55 -0.10 -2.49
C HIS A 49 3.38 0.04 -3.47
N ALA A 50 2.39 0.87 -3.14
CA ALA A 50 1.23 1.11 -3.97
C ALA A 50 1.61 1.56 -5.39
N ALA A 51 2.48 2.57 -5.50
CA ALA A 51 2.95 3.06 -6.80
C ALA A 51 3.75 2.00 -7.60
N ALA A 52 4.54 1.16 -6.92
CA ALA A 52 5.29 0.09 -7.59
C ALA A 52 4.37 -1.04 -8.07
N GLU A 53 3.38 -1.41 -7.26
CA GLU A 53 2.38 -2.42 -7.61
C GLU A 53 1.49 -1.97 -8.76
N GLU A 54 1.04 -0.70 -8.74
CA GLU A 54 0.27 -0.11 -9.84
C GLU A 54 1.01 -0.20 -11.18
N GLN A 55 2.31 0.09 -11.18
CA GLN A 55 3.12 0.08 -12.38
C GLN A 55 3.56 -1.33 -12.81
N ALA A 56 3.68 -2.28 -11.88
CA ALA A 56 4.12 -3.64 -12.15
C ALA A 56 2.94 -4.60 -12.35
N LEU A 57 2.19 -4.86 -11.27
CA LEU A 57 1.09 -5.81 -11.21
C LEU A 57 -0.14 -5.26 -11.92
N TYR A 58 -0.69 -4.14 -11.46
CA TYR A 58 -1.99 -3.66 -11.96
C TYR A 58 -1.92 -3.20 -13.42
N SER A 59 -0.81 -2.59 -13.86
CA SER A 59 -0.61 -2.29 -15.28
C SER A 59 -0.60 -3.55 -16.16
N THR A 60 -0.16 -4.69 -15.61
CA THR A 60 -0.13 -5.99 -16.28
C THR A 60 -1.50 -6.63 -16.32
N MET A 61 -2.19 -6.64 -15.18
CA MET A 61 -3.53 -7.20 -15.05
C MET A 61 -4.59 -6.38 -15.80
N MET A 62 -4.43 -5.05 -15.93
CA MET A 62 -5.32 -4.21 -16.72
C MET A 62 -5.36 -4.58 -18.22
N ARG A 63 -4.35 -5.29 -18.73
CA ARG A 63 -4.32 -5.80 -20.11
C ARG A 63 -5.07 -7.12 -20.29
N LYS A 64 -5.52 -7.74 -19.20
CA LYS A 64 -6.29 -8.99 -19.17
C LYS A 64 -7.77 -8.62 -18.89
N PRO A 65 -8.68 -8.73 -19.88
CA PRO A 65 -10.07 -8.30 -19.71
C PRO A 65 -10.77 -8.90 -18.49
N GLU A 66 -10.44 -10.15 -18.15
CA GLU A 66 -11.04 -10.91 -17.06
C GLU A 66 -10.74 -10.33 -15.66
N THR A 67 -9.62 -9.62 -15.50
CA THR A 67 -9.17 -9.11 -14.19
C THR A 67 -9.35 -7.60 -14.06
N THR A 68 -9.95 -6.95 -15.06
CA THR A 68 -10.00 -5.48 -15.16
C THR A 68 -10.79 -4.83 -14.02
N ASP A 69 -11.91 -5.40 -13.62
CA ASP A 69 -12.77 -4.81 -12.58
C ASP A 69 -12.08 -4.86 -11.22
N GLU A 70 -11.49 -6.00 -10.88
CA GLU A 70 -10.70 -6.22 -9.66
C GLU A 70 -9.46 -5.32 -9.62
N THR A 71 -8.72 -5.24 -10.74
CA THR A 71 -7.56 -4.34 -10.86
C THR A 71 -7.94 -2.88 -10.62
N ARG A 72 -9.08 -2.42 -11.16
CA ARG A 72 -9.56 -1.05 -10.94
C ARG A 72 -10.00 -0.82 -9.50
N HIS A 73 -10.57 -1.84 -8.88
CA HIS A 73 -10.95 -1.78 -7.47
C HIS A 73 -9.70 -1.50 -6.62
N SER A 74 -8.66 -2.33 -6.73
CA SER A 74 -7.43 -2.16 -5.94
C SER A 74 -6.74 -0.81 -6.15
N VAL A 75 -6.69 -0.31 -7.39
CA VAL A 75 -6.16 1.05 -7.67
C VAL A 75 -6.99 2.15 -6.98
N ALA A 76 -8.31 1.99 -6.91
CA ALA A 76 -9.16 2.95 -6.18
C ALA A 76 -8.93 2.85 -4.66
N GLU A 77 -8.72 1.64 -4.14
CA GLU A 77 -8.38 1.44 -2.72
C GLU A 77 -7.04 2.09 -2.35
N HIS A 78 -6.03 1.99 -3.22
CA HIS A 78 -4.75 2.69 -3.03
C HIS A 78 -4.92 4.20 -2.89
N HIS A 79 -5.75 4.80 -3.75
CA HIS A 79 -6.03 6.22 -3.70
C HIS A 79 -6.72 6.61 -2.38
N GLU A 80 -7.75 5.85 -1.97
CA GLU A 80 -8.43 6.07 -0.68
C GLU A 80 -7.45 5.97 0.50
N ILE A 81 -6.57 4.96 0.50
CA ILE A 81 -5.55 4.77 1.54
C ILE A 81 -4.57 5.95 1.58
N ASP A 82 -4.16 6.49 0.42
CA ASP A 82 -3.28 7.65 0.35
C ASP A 82 -3.94 8.91 0.94
N GLU A 83 -5.21 9.14 0.61
CA GLU A 83 -5.99 10.25 1.18
C GLU A 83 -6.12 10.11 2.70
N MET A 84 -6.43 8.92 3.21
CA MET A 84 -6.52 8.65 4.64
C MET A 84 -5.17 8.87 5.35
N LEU A 85 -4.07 8.50 4.70
CA LEU A 85 -2.72 8.69 5.23
C LEU A 85 -2.33 10.17 5.28
N ASN A 86 -2.66 10.93 4.24
CA ASN A 86 -2.42 12.37 4.19
C ASN A 86 -3.28 13.11 5.22
N ASP A 87 -4.54 12.71 5.40
CA ASP A 87 -5.45 13.28 6.40
C ASP A 87 -5.01 12.96 7.83
N LEU A 88 -4.47 11.76 8.05
CA LEU A 88 -3.83 11.40 9.31
C LEU A 88 -2.61 12.30 9.59
N ALA A 89 -1.78 12.56 8.58
CA ALA A 89 -0.62 13.44 8.70
C ALA A 89 -0.99 14.91 8.94
N ALA A 90 -2.14 15.36 8.43
CA ALA A 90 -2.69 16.69 8.69
C ALA A 90 -3.35 16.85 10.08
N THR A 91 -3.50 15.75 10.82
CA THR A 91 -4.16 15.73 12.13
C THR A 91 -3.15 15.83 13.27
N GLU A 92 -3.47 16.62 14.30
CA GLU A 92 -2.65 16.81 15.50
C GLU A 92 -2.37 15.47 16.20
N MET A 93 -1.12 14.99 16.18
CA MET A 93 -0.73 13.66 16.65
C MET A 93 -1.06 13.39 18.12
N SER A 94 -1.09 14.42 18.94
CA SER A 94 -1.45 14.30 20.37
C SER A 94 -2.95 14.12 20.61
N SER A 95 -3.80 14.32 19.59
CA SER A 95 -5.26 14.32 19.70
C SER A 95 -5.88 12.91 19.69
N GLY A 96 -7.08 12.80 20.27
CA GLY A 96 -7.91 11.59 20.13
C GLY A 96 -8.42 11.35 18.71
N ASP A 97 -8.58 12.42 17.93
CA ASP A 97 -8.99 12.34 16.52
C ASP A 97 -7.91 11.65 15.68
N TRP A 98 -6.64 11.92 15.95
CA TRP A 98 -5.52 11.24 15.29
C TRP A 98 -5.59 9.72 15.50
N LEU A 99 -5.80 9.27 16.74
CA LEU A 99 -5.93 7.84 17.04
C LEU A 99 -7.15 7.22 16.35
N THR A 100 -8.25 7.97 16.25
CA THR A 100 -9.47 7.52 15.56
C THR A 100 -9.22 7.34 14.06
N LYS A 101 -8.61 8.33 13.40
CA LYS A 101 -8.22 8.27 11.99
C LYS A 101 -7.19 7.17 11.73
N PHE A 102 -6.19 7.02 12.61
CA PHE A 102 -5.19 5.96 12.49
C PHE A 102 -5.83 4.57 12.52
N LYS A 103 -6.78 4.32 13.43
CA LYS A 103 -7.50 3.04 13.48
C LYS A 103 -8.36 2.78 12.25
N ALA A 104 -8.94 3.83 11.67
CA ALA A 104 -9.68 3.71 10.41
C ALA A 104 -8.73 3.33 9.27
N LEU A 105 -7.59 4.01 9.14
CA LEU A 105 -6.54 3.69 8.17
C LEU A 105 -6.02 2.25 8.34
N ASP A 106 -5.70 1.85 9.57
CA ASP A 106 -5.22 0.49 9.88
C ASP A 106 -6.24 -0.58 9.46
N HIS A 107 -7.52 -0.38 9.77
CA HIS A 107 -8.58 -1.30 9.36
C HIS A 107 -8.73 -1.36 7.84
N ARG A 108 -8.76 -0.20 7.17
CA ARG A 108 -8.91 -0.10 5.72
C ARG A 108 -7.74 -0.74 4.97
N TYR A 109 -6.52 -0.47 5.43
CA TYR A 109 -5.29 -1.00 4.86
C TYR A 109 -5.20 -2.51 5.00
N ARG A 110 -5.54 -3.06 6.17
CA ARG A 110 -5.55 -4.51 6.40
C ARG A 110 -6.59 -5.22 5.55
N HIS A 111 -7.78 -4.64 5.41
CA HIS A 111 -8.80 -5.19 4.51
C HIS A 111 -8.27 -5.32 3.08
N HIS A 112 -7.68 -4.25 2.56
CA HIS A 112 -7.10 -4.20 1.23
C HIS A 112 -6.04 -5.28 0.98
N ILE A 113 -4.99 -5.35 1.82
CA ILE A 113 -3.93 -6.36 1.65
C ILE A 113 -4.44 -7.79 1.90
N ASP A 114 -5.46 -7.98 2.74
CA ASP A 114 -6.03 -9.31 2.96
C ASP A 114 -6.84 -9.78 1.75
N GLU A 115 -7.58 -8.88 1.09
CA GLU A 115 -8.29 -9.14 -0.18
C GLU A 115 -7.28 -9.48 -1.29
N GLU A 116 -6.22 -8.69 -1.42
CA GLU A 116 -5.16 -8.96 -2.38
C GLU A 116 -4.54 -10.35 -2.20
N GLU A 117 -4.15 -10.67 -0.97
CA GLU A 117 -3.41 -11.89 -0.67
C GLU A 117 -4.24 -13.18 -0.78
N GLN A 118 -5.54 -13.10 -0.51
CA GLN A 118 -6.44 -14.24 -0.39
C GLN A 118 -7.34 -14.42 -1.62
N GLU A 119 -7.67 -13.33 -2.30
CA GLU A 119 -8.60 -13.33 -3.44
C GLU A 119 -7.85 -12.98 -4.72
N HIS A 120 -7.17 -11.82 -4.76
CA HIS A 120 -6.66 -11.29 -6.01
C HIS A 120 -5.44 -12.05 -6.54
N PHE A 121 -4.40 -12.25 -5.74
CA PHE A 121 -3.20 -12.94 -6.19
C PHE A 121 -3.49 -14.35 -6.71
N PRO A 122 -4.31 -15.19 -6.02
CA PRO A 122 -4.72 -16.49 -6.57
C PRO A 122 -5.52 -16.41 -7.87
N ASP A 123 -6.31 -15.36 -8.09
CA ASP A 123 -7.02 -15.18 -9.36
C ASP A 123 -6.09 -14.72 -10.48
N PHE A 124 -5.27 -13.70 -10.22
CA PHE A 124 -4.30 -13.14 -11.17
C PHE A 124 -3.30 -14.19 -11.66
N GLU A 125 -2.84 -15.09 -10.79
CA GLU A 125 -1.92 -16.18 -11.15
C GLU A 125 -2.39 -16.98 -12.37
N LYS A 126 -3.71 -17.13 -12.56
CA LYS A 126 -4.30 -17.90 -13.67
C LYS A 126 -4.07 -17.27 -15.05
N TYR A 127 -3.74 -15.97 -15.10
CA TYR A 127 -3.62 -15.18 -16.33
C TYR A 127 -2.20 -14.70 -16.63
N LEU A 128 -1.25 -15.03 -15.75
CA LEU A 128 0.16 -14.64 -15.90
C LEU A 128 0.93 -15.61 -16.79
N SER A 129 1.83 -15.04 -17.58
CA SER A 129 2.87 -15.76 -18.30
C SER A 129 4.22 -15.57 -17.60
N GLU A 130 5.20 -16.43 -17.88
CA GLU A 130 6.56 -16.25 -17.33
C GLU A 130 7.17 -14.88 -17.67
N ASP A 131 6.82 -14.30 -18.82
CA ASP A 131 7.31 -12.99 -19.23
C ASP A 131 6.61 -11.86 -18.46
N ASP A 132 5.32 -12.02 -18.15
CA ASP A 132 4.59 -11.10 -17.28
C ASP A 132 5.21 -11.10 -15.87
N GLU A 133 5.51 -12.28 -15.31
CA GLU A 133 6.10 -12.45 -13.98
C GLU A 133 7.50 -11.79 -13.89
N LYS A 134 8.37 -12.04 -14.87
CA LYS A 134 9.71 -11.40 -14.94
C LYS A 134 9.60 -9.89 -15.10
N HIS A 135 8.63 -9.42 -15.89
CA HIS A 135 8.39 -7.99 -16.04
C HIS A 135 7.97 -7.36 -14.71
N MET A 136 7.01 -7.97 -14.03
CA MET A 136 6.50 -7.48 -12.74
C MET A 136 7.61 -7.40 -11.70
N GLU A 137 8.45 -8.42 -11.54
CA GLU A 137 9.57 -8.42 -10.58
C GLU A 137 10.55 -7.27 -10.86
N LEU A 138 10.97 -7.11 -12.11
CA LEU A 138 11.92 -6.07 -12.50
C LEU A 138 11.35 -4.66 -12.32
N VAL A 139 10.07 -4.47 -12.68
CA VAL A 139 9.42 -3.16 -12.56
C VAL A 139 9.16 -2.83 -11.10
N PHE A 140 8.63 -3.77 -10.32
CA PHE A 140 8.31 -3.56 -8.91
C PHE A 140 9.53 -3.12 -8.11
N GLU A 141 10.65 -3.86 -8.20
CA GLU A 141 11.87 -3.53 -7.47
C GLU A 141 12.46 -2.17 -7.86
N ARG A 142 12.47 -1.87 -9.17
CA ARG A 142 12.97 -0.58 -9.66
C ARG A 142 12.09 0.56 -9.15
N ARG A 143 10.76 0.45 -9.34
CA ARG A 143 9.81 1.51 -8.99
C ARG A 143 9.74 1.69 -7.50
N LYS A 144 9.63 0.63 -6.71
CA LYS A 144 9.59 0.75 -5.24
C LYS A 144 10.80 1.52 -4.71
N ARG A 145 12.01 1.24 -5.23
CA ARG A 145 13.21 1.97 -4.83
C ARG A 145 13.16 3.46 -5.19
N GLU A 146 12.73 3.79 -6.40
CA GLU A 146 12.61 5.17 -6.89
C GLU A 146 11.53 5.93 -6.09
N GLU A 147 10.34 5.37 -5.98
CA GLU A 147 9.21 5.94 -5.25
C GLU A 147 9.54 6.12 -3.76
N LYS A 148 10.20 5.15 -3.12
CA LYS A 148 10.58 5.26 -1.69
C LYS A 148 11.62 6.35 -1.44
N ALA A 149 12.42 6.71 -2.44
CA ALA A 149 13.40 7.78 -2.32
C ALA A 149 12.74 9.16 -2.35
N GLU A 150 11.60 9.29 -3.01
CA GLU A 150 10.84 10.54 -3.18
C GLU A 150 9.65 10.65 -2.21
N ALA A 151 9.14 9.52 -1.70
CA ALA A 151 7.99 9.48 -0.81
C ALA A 151 8.24 10.26 0.48
N GLU A 152 7.30 11.13 0.82
CA GLU A 152 7.32 11.96 2.01
C GLU A 152 5.94 12.04 2.66
N VAL A 153 5.95 12.45 3.93
CA VAL A 153 4.71 12.75 4.67
C VAL A 153 4.10 14.01 4.08
N THR A 154 2.88 13.88 3.55
CA THR A 154 2.16 14.96 2.88
C THR A 154 0.93 15.31 3.72
N PRO A 155 0.98 16.32 4.59
CA PRO A 155 -0.18 16.71 5.39
C PRO A 155 -1.19 17.46 4.52
N GLU A 156 -2.26 16.75 4.14
CA GLU A 156 -3.39 17.29 3.39
C GLU A 156 -4.67 16.72 3.98
N LYS A 157 -5.64 17.59 4.33
CA LYS A 157 -6.90 17.10 4.88
C LYS A 157 -7.76 16.50 3.79
N MET A 158 -8.51 15.46 4.12
CA MET A 158 -9.42 14.81 3.17
C MET A 158 -10.49 15.76 2.61
N GLU A 159 -10.89 16.81 3.35
CA GLU A 159 -11.83 17.84 2.88
C GLU A 159 -11.25 18.78 1.80
N ASP A 160 -9.91 18.84 1.71
CA ASP A 160 -9.16 19.70 0.79
C ASP A 160 -8.63 18.93 -0.44
N ALA A 161 -8.67 17.60 -0.40
CA ALA A 161 -8.30 16.74 -1.52
C ALA A 161 -9.22 17.01 -2.72
N LYS A 162 -8.64 17.22 -3.90
CA LYS A 162 -9.39 17.48 -5.13
C LYS A 162 -9.73 16.15 -5.80
N GLU A 163 -11.02 15.94 -6.10
CA GLU A 163 -11.52 14.87 -6.99
C GLU A 163 -10.76 14.81 -8.33
#